data_AF-A0A4Q7NRY3-F1
#
_entry.id   AF-A0A4Q7NRY3-F1
#
_cell.length_a   1.000
_cell.length_b   1.000
_cell.length_c   1.000
_cell.angle_alpha   90.00
_cell.angle_beta   90.00
_cell.angle_gamma   90.00
#
_symmetry.space_group_name_H-M   'P 1'
#
loop_
_entity.id
_entity.type
_entity.pdbx_description
1 polymer ?
#
loop_
_entity_poly.entity_id
_entity_poly.type
_entity_poly.pdbx_seq_one_letter_code
_entity_poly.pdbx_strand_id
1 'polypeptide(L)'
;MRDARADGERLRSAFAAVRTLAGVRTSRTALAAALLALVVLDDRVLIPSRGWSVPLLAPLDWTGHLATSAIVLLAVVPAAVGRRSRLALAALVASVAIDVDHVPLYLGWTDGVGGGRPATHSLLTPLVLAAAALALPRARPLLAALAGGVLLHFVRDVATGPGVPLLVPLSEENVLLPWSLYAAVLAALVALVGARDLRERRAARPARALRVREPV
;
A
#
# COMPACT_ATOMS: atom_id res chain seq x y z
N MET A 1 -20.34 40.18 -33.93
CA MET A 1 -19.20 40.58 -33.07
C MET A 1 -19.40 40.32 -31.56
N ARG A 2 -20.60 40.00 -31.06
CA ARG A 2 -20.83 39.68 -29.62
C ARG A 2 -20.54 38.21 -29.24
N ASP A 3 -20.68 37.25 -30.17
CA ASP A 3 -20.52 35.82 -29.87
C ASP A 3 -19.08 35.37 -29.60
N ALA A 4 -18.09 35.93 -30.31
CA ALA A 4 -16.69 35.52 -30.16
C ALA A 4 -16.10 35.81 -28.77
N ARG A 5 -16.68 36.76 -28.01
CA ARG A 5 -16.25 37.04 -26.62
C ARG A 5 -16.81 36.02 -25.64
N ALA A 6 -18.04 35.56 -25.84
CA ALA A 6 -18.69 34.56 -24.99
C ALA A 6 -18.02 33.19 -25.10
N ASP A 7 -17.60 32.80 -26.31
CA ASP A 7 -16.87 31.55 -26.55
C ASP A 7 -15.46 31.57 -25.93
N GLY A 8 -14.79 32.72 -25.95
CA GLY A 8 -13.49 32.91 -25.30
C GLY A 8 -13.54 32.80 -23.77
N GLU A 9 -14.63 33.24 -23.12
CA GLU A 9 -14.82 33.11 -21.68
C GLU A 9 -15.18 31.68 -21.25
N ARG A 10 -15.98 30.96 -22.07
CA ARG A 10 -16.29 29.53 -21.84
C ARG A 10 -15.05 28.66 -21.96
N LEU A 11 -14.21 28.91 -22.97
CA LEU A 11 -12.94 28.20 -23.13
C LEU A 11 -11.98 28.48 -21.97
N ARG A 12 -11.83 29.75 -21.56
CA ARG A 12 -11.01 30.11 -20.39
C ARG A 12 -11.50 29.44 -19.09
N SER A 13 -12.81 29.35 -18.90
CA SER A 13 -13.43 28.69 -17.75
C SER A 13 -13.23 27.17 -17.77
N ALA A 14 -13.33 26.55 -18.94
CA ALA A 14 -13.05 25.12 -19.12
C ALA A 14 -11.56 24.79 -18.88
N PHE A 15 -10.64 25.61 -19.41
CA PHE A 15 -9.21 25.45 -19.13
C PHE A 15 -8.85 25.72 -17.66
N ALA A 16 -9.54 26.65 -16.99
CA ALA A 16 -9.39 26.86 -15.56
C ALA A 16 -9.92 25.67 -14.75
N ALA A 17 -11.07 25.10 -15.11
CA ALA A 17 -11.62 23.90 -14.48
C ALA A 17 -10.71 22.67 -14.68
N VAL A 18 -10.18 22.47 -15.89
CA VAL A 18 -9.20 21.41 -16.19
C VAL A 18 -7.88 21.64 -15.45
N ARG A 19 -7.37 22.88 -15.35
CA ARG A 19 -6.20 23.19 -14.50
C ARG A 19 -6.49 23.03 -13.01
N THR A 20 -7.73 23.22 -12.57
CA THR A 20 -8.15 23.00 -11.18
C THR A 20 -8.23 21.52 -10.87
N LEU A 21 -8.77 20.71 -11.79
CA LEU A 21 -8.81 19.24 -11.72
C LEU A 21 -7.41 18.62 -11.80
N ALA A 22 -6.57 19.06 -12.75
CA ALA A 22 -5.17 18.67 -12.87
C ALA A 22 -4.28 19.23 -11.73
N GLY A 23 -4.78 20.28 -11.04
CA GLY A 23 -4.15 20.92 -9.90
C GLY A 23 -4.63 20.40 -8.54
N VAL A 24 -5.59 19.47 -8.49
CA VAL A 24 -5.99 18.81 -7.25
C VAL A 24 -4.81 17.94 -6.82
N ARG A 25 -3.97 18.47 -5.94
CA ARG A 25 -3.11 17.63 -5.11
C ARG A 25 -4.03 16.73 -4.29
N THR A 26 -4.21 15.49 -4.73
CA THR A 26 -4.88 14.46 -3.93
C THR A 26 -4.20 14.43 -2.57
N SER A 27 -4.97 14.71 -1.50
CA SER A 27 -4.42 14.63 -0.15
C SER A 27 -3.99 13.18 0.12
N ARG A 28 -2.99 12.97 0.97
CA ARG A 28 -2.57 11.60 1.32
C ARG A 28 -3.74 10.85 1.95
N THR A 29 -4.61 11.56 2.68
CA THR A 29 -5.86 11.04 3.21
C THR A 29 -6.81 10.53 2.12
N ALA A 30 -7.02 11.30 1.05
CA ALA A 30 -7.92 10.89 -0.04
C ALA A 30 -7.36 9.67 -0.77
N LEU A 31 -6.04 9.62 -1.00
CA LEU A 31 -5.37 8.44 -1.54
C LEU A 31 -5.55 7.23 -0.61
N ALA A 32 -5.26 7.38 0.69
CA ALA A 32 -5.39 6.29 1.67
C ALA A 32 -6.84 5.78 1.79
N ALA A 33 -7.83 6.66 1.72
CA ALA A 33 -9.24 6.30 1.70
C ALA A 33 -9.63 5.54 0.42
N ALA A 34 -9.13 5.98 -0.74
CA ALA A 34 -9.36 5.28 -2.01
C ALA A 34 -8.72 3.88 -2.01
N LEU A 35 -7.51 3.74 -1.46
CA LEU A 35 -6.86 2.44 -1.29
C LEU A 35 -7.63 1.53 -0.33
N LEU A 36 -8.17 2.06 0.77
CA LEU A 36 -9.02 1.29 1.67
C LEU A 36 -10.30 0.81 0.98
N ALA A 37 -10.95 1.69 0.21
CA ALA A 37 -12.11 1.31 -0.59
C ALA A 37 -11.77 0.21 -1.60
N LEU A 38 -10.59 0.27 -2.23
CA LEU A 38 -10.09 -0.79 -3.12
C LEU A 38 -9.91 -2.12 -2.38
N VAL A 39 -9.27 -2.13 -1.21
CA VAL A 39 -9.12 -3.35 -0.38
C VAL A 39 -10.48 -3.96 -0.04
N VAL A 40 -11.45 -3.14 0.37
CA VAL A 40 -12.81 -3.61 0.69
C VAL A 40 -13.50 -4.17 -0.55
N LEU A 41 -13.35 -3.50 -1.70
CA LEU A 41 -13.93 -3.94 -2.97
C LEU A 41 -13.34 -5.29 -3.41
N ASP A 42 -12.01 -5.44 -3.36
CA ASP A 42 -11.32 -6.68 -3.72
C ASP A 42 -11.77 -7.83 -2.80
N ASP A 43 -11.62 -7.67 -1.48
CA ASP A 43 -11.83 -8.75 -0.50
C ASP A 43 -13.30 -9.11 -0.28
N ARG A 44 -14.24 -8.17 -0.44
CA ARG A 44 -15.66 -8.37 -0.08
C ARG A 44 -16.58 -8.48 -1.27
N VAL A 45 -16.15 -7.99 -2.44
CA VAL A 45 -16.99 -7.99 -3.64
C VAL A 45 -16.33 -8.81 -4.73
N LEU A 46 -15.16 -8.44 -5.23
CA LEU A 46 -14.61 -9.02 -6.45
C LEU A 46 -14.17 -10.47 -6.27
N ILE A 47 -13.35 -10.76 -5.27
CA ILE A 47 -12.83 -12.11 -5.01
C ILE A 47 -13.96 -13.08 -4.64
N PRO A 48 -14.90 -12.76 -3.72
CA PRO A 48 -15.95 -13.70 -3.35
C PRO A 48 -17.04 -13.88 -4.41
N SER A 49 -17.29 -12.87 -5.27
CA SER A 49 -18.44 -12.91 -6.19
C SER A 49 -18.19 -13.73 -7.45
N ARG A 50 -16.97 -14.23 -7.69
CA ARG A 50 -16.63 -14.86 -8.96
C ARG A 50 -15.78 -16.12 -8.80
N GLY A 51 -16.24 -17.22 -9.40
CA GLY A 51 -15.49 -18.49 -9.52
C GLY A 51 -14.37 -18.42 -10.56
N TRP A 52 -13.54 -17.38 -10.48
CA TRP A 52 -12.48 -17.12 -11.45
C TRP A 52 -11.35 -18.14 -11.34
N SER A 53 -10.69 -18.37 -12.48
CA SER A 53 -9.46 -19.15 -12.50
C SER A 53 -8.35 -18.42 -11.77
N VAL A 54 -7.42 -19.18 -11.18
CA VAL A 54 -6.28 -18.65 -10.41
C VAL A 54 -5.51 -17.53 -11.14
N PRO A 55 -5.22 -17.60 -12.46
CA PRO A 55 -4.51 -16.53 -13.16
C PRO A 55 -5.27 -15.19 -13.21
N LEU A 56 -6.60 -15.21 -13.09
CA LEU A 56 -7.42 -13.99 -13.03
C LEU A 56 -7.55 -13.44 -11.61
N LEU A 57 -7.42 -14.31 -10.59
CA LEU A 57 -7.43 -13.91 -9.19
C LEU A 57 -6.09 -13.32 -8.74
N ALA A 58 -4.96 -13.84 -9.23
CA ALA A 58 -3.64 -13.40 -8.82
C ALA A 58 -3.40 -11.88 -8.99
N PRO A 59 -3.77 -11.23 -10.10
CA PRO A 59 -3.63 -9.77 -10.23
C PRO A 59 -4.49 -8.97 -9.25
N LEU A 60 -5.72 -9.44 -8.94
CA LEU A 60 -6.58 -8.80 -7.93
C LEU A 60 -6.01 -8.98 -6.52
N ASP A 61 -5.39 -10.12 -6.26
CA ASP A 61 -4.77 -10.37 -4.98
C ASP A 61 -3.56 -9.43 -4.77
N TRP A 62 -2.75 -9.25 -5.82
CA TRP A 62 -1.64 -8.30 -5.83
C TRP A 62 -2.11 -6.85 -5.61
N THR A 63 -3.27 -6.45 -6.15
CA THR A 63 -3.81 -5.10 -5.88
C THR A 63 -4.18 -4.91 -4.42
N GLY A 64 -4.79 -5.92 -3.79
CA GLY A 64 -5.06 -5.93 -2.35
C GLY A 64 -3.79 -5.78 -1.51
N HIS A 65 -2.73 -6.53 -1.82
CA HIS A 65 -1.44 -6.44 -1.13
C HIS A 65 -0.76 -5.09 -1.31
N LEU A 66 -0.73 -4.55 -2.54
CA LEU A 66 -0.16 -3.22 -2.81
C LEU A 66 -0.93 -2.12 -2.10
N ALA A 67 -2.26 -2.17 -2.11
CA ALA A 67 -3.10 -1.17 -1.47
C ALA A 67 -2.92 -1.16 0.05
N THR A 68 -2.91 -2.34 0.67
CA THR A 68 -2.63 -2.54 2.10
C THR A 68 -1.26 -1.98 2.47
N SER A 69 -0.24 -2.39 1.75
CA SER A 69 1.14 -1.96 1.97
C SER A 69 1.29 -0.44 1.81
N ALA A 70 0.65 0.15 0.80
CA ALA A 70 0.65 1.58 0.57
C ALA A 70 -0.05 2.36 1.70
N ILE A 71 -1.18 1.87 2.24
CA ILE A 71 -1.84 2.48 3.40
C ILE A 71 -0.89 2.51 4.60
N VAL A 72 -0.27 1.37 4.92
CA VAL A 72 0.68 1.28 6.04
C VAL A 72 1.85 2.24 5.82
N LEU A 73 2.48 2.23 4.64
CA LEU A 73 3.60 3.12 4.32
C LEU A 73 3.19 4.59 4.37
N LEU A 74 2.01 4.96 3.89
CA LEU A 74 1.48 6.33 4.02
C LEU A 74 1.30 6.71 5.49
N ALA A 75 0.90 5.77 6.33
CA ALA A 75 0.65 5.98 7.76
C ALA A 75 1.91 5.98 8.61
N VAL A 76 3.00 5.31 8.23
CA VAL A 76 4.22 5.19 9.06
C VAL A 76 5.42 5.95 8.50
N VAL A 77 5.54 6.11 7.18
CA VAL A 77 6.68 6.80 6.56
C VAL A 77 6.41 8.32 6.50
N PRO A 78 7.31 9.16 7.04
CA PRO A 78 7.18 10.61 6.98
C PRO A 78 7.06 11.14 5.54
N ALA A 79 6.25 12.19 5.33
CA ALA A 79 6.00 12.78 4.00
C ALA A 79 7.28 13.18 3.26
N ALA A 80 8.25 13.70 4.01
CA ALA A 80 9.53 14.14 3.51
C ALA A 80 10.36 12.99 2.93
N VAL A 81 10.27 11.80 3.52
CA VAL A 81 11.01 10.60 3.12
C VAL A 81 10.26 9.84 2.01
N GLY A 82 8.94 9.68 2.15
CA GLY A 82 8.13 8.82 1.29
C GLY A 82 8.00 9.29 -0.16
N ARG A 83 8.05 10.60 -0.45
CA ARG A 83 7.78 11.15 -1.79
C ARG A 83 8.75 10.70 -2.90
N ARG A 84 9.92 10.15 -2.56
CA ARG A 84 10.93 9.68 -3.53
C ARG A 84 11.75 8.47 -3.05
N SER A 85 11.29 7.78 -2.00
CA SER A 85 12.11 6.71 -1.40
C SER A 85 12.09 5.47 -2.28
N ARG A 86 13.23 5.19 -2.94
CA ARG A 86 13.50 3.90 -3.60
C ARG A 86 13.25 2.71 -2.65
N LEU A 87 13.42 2.91 -1.34
CA LEU A 87 13.16 1.88 -0.32
C LEU A 87 11.67 1.63 -0.11
N ALA A 88 10.81 2.65 -0.18
CA ALA A 88 9.37 2.45 -0.13
C ALA A 88 8.87 1.67 -1.36
N LEU A 89 9.43 1.98 -2.54
CA LEU A 89 9.16 1.20 -3.74
C LEU A 89 9.66 -0.25 -3.60
N ALA A 90 10.87 -0.46 -3.08
CA ALA A 90 11.38 -1.80 -2.82
C ALA A 90 10.47 -2.59 -1.86
N ALA A 91 9.93 -1.95 -0.82
CA ALA A 91 8.98 -2.60 0.09
C ALA A 91 7.66 -2.96 -0.61
N LEU A 92 7.11 -2.05 -1.44
CA LEU A 92 5.90 -2.34 -2.24
C LEU A 92 6.12 -3.45 -3.27
N VAL A 93 7.29 -3.50 -3.90
CA VAL A 93 7.63 -4.58 -4.83
C VAL A 93 7.75 -5.89 -4.06
N ALA A 94 8.48 -5.91 -2.93
CA ALA A 94 8.62 -7.11 -2.11
C ALA A 94 7.29 -7.61 -1.54
N SER A 95 6.32 -6.73 -1.27
CA SER A 95 5.01 -7.13 -0.75
C SER A 95 4.13 -7.90 -1.73
N VAL A 96 4.51 -7.97 -3.00
CA VAL A 96 3.83 -8.81 -4.03
C VAL A 96 4.77 -9.78 -4.71
N ALA A 97 6.06 -9.47 -4.78
CA ALA A 97 7.05 -10.34 -5.41
C ALA A 97 7.22 -11.66 -4.64
N ILE A 98 6.89 -11.69 -3.34
CA ILE A 98 6.88 -12.94 -2.58
C ILE A 98 5.96 -13.96 -3.24
N ASP A 99 4.76 -13.56 -3.69
CA ASP A 99 3.75 -14.47 -4.28
C ASP A 99 4.15 -15.15 -5.58
N VAL A 100 5.30 -14.77 -6.16
CA VAL A 100 5.88 -15.51 -7.29
C VAL A 100 6.22 -16.95 -6.88
N ASP A 101 6.45 -17.21 -5.59
CA ASP A 101 6.62 -18.54 -5.01
C ASP A 101 5.39 -19.47 -5.12
N HIS A 102 4.21 -18.93 -5.40
CA HIS A 102 3.01 -19.73 -5.67
C HIS A 102 2.99 -20.31 -7.09
N VAL A 103 3.84 -19.85 -8.01
CA VAL A 103 3.89 -20.38 -9.39
C VAL A 103 4.15 -21.89 -9.41
N PRO A 104 5.15 -22.44 -8.68
CA PRO A 104 5.31 -23.89 -8.49
C PRO A 104 4.01 -24.62 -8.10
N LEU A 105 3.28 -24.11 -7.11
CA LEU A 105 2.03 -24.69 -6.64
C LEU A 105 0.98 -24.71 -7.76
N TYR A 106 0.87 -23.64 -8.54
CA TYR A 106 -0.06 -23.57 -9.68
C TYR A 106 0.33 -24.48 -10.84
N LEU A 107 1.60 -24.89 -10.93
CA LEU A 107 2.10 -25.89 -11.87
C LEU A 107 1.97 -27.33 -11.32
N GLY A 108 1.45 -27.51 -10.11
CA GLY A 108 1.25 -28.81 -9.48
C GLY A 108 2.43 -29.31 -8.65
N TRP A 109 3.44 -28.49 -8.38
CA TRP A 109 4.54 -28.83 -7.47
C TRP A 109 4.15 -28.45 -6.03
N THR A 110 3.82 -29.45 -5.22
CA THR A 110 3.31 -29.27 -3.85
C THR A 110 4.33 -29.55 -2.75
N ASP A 111 5.58 -29.89 -3.12
CA ASP A 111 6.64 -30.12 -2.15
C ASP A 111 6.94 -28.84 -1.35
N GLY A 112 6.89 -28.92 -0.01
CA GLY A 112 7.15 -27.77 0.87
C GLY A 112 6.00 -26.77 1.01
N VAL A 113 4.78 -27.16 0.62
CA VAL A 113 3.55 -26.38 0.83
C VAL A 113 2.90 -26.81 2.16
N GLY A 114 3.18 -26.08 3.23
CA GLY A 114 2.55 -26.28 4.54
C GLY A 114 1.31 -25.38 4.68
N GLY A 115 0.18 -25.93 5.13
CA GLY A 115 -1.04 -25.13 5.36
C GLY A 115 -1.64 -24.44 4.11
N GLY A 116 -1.28 -24.88 2.90
CA GLY A 116 -1.75 -24.30 1.64
C GLY A 116 -0.97 -23.07 1.17
N ARG A 117 0.19 -22.77 1.77
CA ARG A 117 1.12 -21.71 1.31
C ARG A 117 2.56 -22.20 1.17
N PRO A 118 3.35 -21.59 0.29
CA PRO A 118 4.80 -21.81 0.25
C PRO A 118 5.47 -21.49 1.60
N ALA A 119 6.55 -22.21 1.93
CA ALA A 119 7.31 -22.01 3.17
C ALA A 119 7.90 -20.59 3.34
N THR A 120 8.00 -19.84 2.25
CA THR A 120 8.39 -18.44 2.18
C THR A 120 7.38 -17.51 2.88
N HIS A 121 6.10 -17.90 3.01
CA HIS A 121 5.07 -17.20 3.80
C HIS A 121 5.20 -17.50 5.30
N SER A 122 6.40 -17.30 5.84
CA SER A 122 6.72 -17.49 7.25
C SER A 122 7.55 -16.31 7.77
N LEU A 123 7.62 -16.16 9.10
CA LEU A 123 8.47 -15.14 9.73
C LEU A 123 9.97 -15.39 9.50
N LEU A 124 10.36 -16.60 9.09
CA LEU A 124 11.74 -16.91 8.77
C LEU A 124 12.26 -16.05 7.61
N THR A 125 11.45 -15.83 6.56
CA THR A 125 11.83 -15.02 5.39
C THR A 125 12.25 -13.58 5.76
N PRO A 126 11.41 -12.76 6.43
CA PRO A 126 11.83 -11.42 6.82
C PRO A 126 12.94 -11.42 7.88
N LEU A 127 13.04 -12.46 8.73
CA LEU A 127 14.15 -12.59 9.69
C LEU A 127 15.50 -12.82 8.99
N VAL A 128 15.53 -13.67 7.96
CA VAL A 128 16.74 -13.90 7.14
C VAL A 128 17.16 -12.62 6.43
N LEU A 129 16.21 -11.88 5.84
CA LEU A 129 16.48 -10.59 5.21
C LEU A 129 17.01 -9.56 6.23
N ALA A 130 16.45 -9.52 7.44
CA ALA A 130 16.92 -8.66 8.51
C ALA A 130 18.33 -9.05 8.99
N ALA A 131 18.62 -10.34 9.16
CA ALA A 131 19.95 -10.84 9.52
C ALA A 131 20.98 -10.50 8.44
N ALA A 132 20.64 -10.68 7.16
CA ALA A 132 21.47 -10.26 6.03
C ALA A 132 21.70 -8.74 6.03
N ALA A 133 20.68 -7.94 6.40
CA ALA A 133 20.82 -6.49 6.52
C ALA A 133 21.84 -6.09 7.60
N LEU A 134 21.97 -6.86 8.68
CA LEU A 134 22.98 -6.66 9.72
C LEU A 134 24.37 -7.08 9.25
N ALA A 135 24.47 -8.18 8.49
CA ALA A 135 25.73 -8.70 7.97
C ALA A 135 26.30 -7.88 6.79
N LEU A 136 25.45 -7.16 6.05
CA LEU A 136 25.81 -6.44 4.82
C LEU A 136 25.50 -4.93 4.94
N PRO A 137 26.36 -4.12 5.59
CA PRO A 137 26.09 -2.70 5.86
C PRO A 137 25.77 -1.88 4.61
N ARG A 138 26.39 -2.20 3.47
CA ARG A 138 26.15 -1.52 2.19
C ARG A 138 24.76 -1.82 1.59
N ALA A 139 24.23 -3.01 1.84
CA ALA A 139 22.91 -3.43 1.35
C ALA A 139 21.80 -3.27 2.41
N ARG A 140 22.17 -2.93 3.66
CA ARG A 140 21.28 -2.84 4.81
C ARG A 140 19.96 -2.10 4.54
N PRO A 141 19.94 -0.90 3.91
CA PRO A 141 18.69 -0.17 3.71
C PRO A 141 17.74 -0.91 2.76
N LEU A 142 18.28 -1.54 1.71
CA LEU A 142 17.50 -2.32 0.76
C LEU A 142 16.97 -3.59 1.41
N LEU A 143 17.82 -4.37 2.09
CA LEU A 143 17.43 -5.62 2.75
C LEU A 143 16.38 -5.37 3.85
N ALA A 144 16.51 -4.29 4.61
CA ALA A 144 15.50 -3.89 5.58
C ALA A 144 14.17 -3.50 4.92
N ALA A 145 14.22 -2.84 3.76
CA ALA A 145 13.02 -2.51 2.99
C ALA A 145 12.33 -3.75 2.41
N LEU A 146 13.10 -4.72 1.91
CA LEU A 146 12.57 -6.01 1.43
C LEU A 146 11.94 -6.80 2.59
N ALA A 147 12.60 -6.89 3.75
CA ALA A 147 12.06 -7.51 4.95
C ALA A 147 10.74 -6.83 5.38
N GLY A 148 10.71 -5.49 5.36
CA GLY A 148 9.50 -4.72 5.62
C GLY A 148 8.38 -5.00 4.62
N GLY A 149 8.71 -5.12 3.32
CA GLY A 149 7.75 -5.47 2.28
C GLY A 149 7.10 -6.85 2.49
N VAL A 150 7.90 -7.86 2.85
CA VAL A 150 7.39 -9.19 3.19
C VAL A 150 6.49 -9.14 4.43
N LEU A 151 6.86 -8.38 5.47
CA LEU A 151 5.98 -8.20 6.63
C LEU A 151 4.67 -7.48 6.27
N LEU A 152 4.71 -6.51 5.37
CA LEU A 152 3.51 -5.82 4.86
C LEU A 152 2.60 -6.76 4.08
N HIS A 153 3.16 -7.71 3.34
CA HIS A 153 2.40 -8.77 2.68
C HIS A 153 1.58 -9.57 3.70
N PHE A 154 2.22 -10.00 4.79
CA PHE A 154 1.57 -10.77 5.86
C PHE A 154 0.43 -10.02 6.56
N VAL A 155 0.43 -8.68 6.60
CA VAL A 155 -0.65 -7.88 7.21
C VAL A 155 -2.01 -8.21 6.60
N ARG A 156 -2.06 -8.44 5.28
CA ARG A 156 -3.29 -8.84 4.60
C ARG A 156 -3.55 -10.32 4.77
N ASP A 157 -2.54 -11.16 4.53
CA ASP A 157 -2.71 -12.61 4.52
C ASP A 157 -3.15 -13.20 5.86
N VAL A 158 -2.79 -12.59 6.99
CA VAL A 158 -3.28 -13.04 8.30
C VAL A 158 -4.80 -12.85 8.44
N ALA A 159 -5.48 -12.17 7.52
CA ALA A 159 -6.91 -11.92 7.56
C ALA A 159 -7.65 -12.35 6.28
N THR A 160 -6.95 -12.93 5.30
CA THR A 160 -7.49 -13.35 4.01
C THR A 160 -7.00 -14.74 3.60
N GLY A 161 -7.71 -15.38 2.65
CA GLY A 161 -7.35 -16.71 2.19
C GLY A 161 -7.30 -17.73 3.35
N PRO A 162 -6.33 -18.65 3.36
CA PRO A 162 -6.20 -19.66 4.42
C PRO A 162 -5.51 -19.15 5.71
N GLY A 163 -5.08 -17.88 5.78
CA GLY A 163 -4.19 -17.38 6.83
C GLY A 163 -2.70 -17.53 6.47
N VAL A 164 -1.79 -17.33 7.43
CA VAL A 164 -0.32 -17.43 7.21
C VAL A 164 0.31 -18.46 8.17
N PRO A 165 1.11 -19.41 7.69
CA PRO A 165 1.83 -20.34 8.54
C PRO A 165 3.12 -19.69 9.08
N LEU A 166 2.95 -18.74 10.03
CA LEU A 166 4.01 -17.83 10.49
C LEU A 166 5.26 -18.53 11.05
N LEU A 167 5.12 -19.77 11.53
CA LEU A 167 6.15 -20.50 12.26
C LEU A 167 6.80 -21.63 11.45
N VAL A 168 6.56 -21.76 10.14
CA VAL A 168 7.25 -22.77 9.31
C VAL A 168 8.77 -22.60 9.43
N PRO A 169 9.54 -23.69 9.62
CA PRO A 169 9.13 -25.11 9.60
C PRO A 169 8.78 -25.72 10.97
N LEU A 170 8.63 -24.92 12.03
CA LEU A 170 8.29 -25.40 13.37
C LEU A 170 6.81 -25.81 13.51
N SER A 171 5.91 -25.12 12.79
CA SER A 171 4.48 -25.43 12.73
C SER A 171 3.92 -25.03 11.37
N GLU A 172 2.99 -25.84 10.84
CA GLU A 172 2.24 -25.57 9.61
C GLU A 172 0.85 -24.95 9.88
N GLU A 173 0.54 -24.64 11.14
CA GLU A 173 -0.73 -24.01 11.50
C GLU A 173 -0.82 -22.58 10.97
N ASN A 174 -1.90 -22.30 10.25
CA ASN A 174 -2.17 -20.96 9.76
C ASN A 174 -2.73 -20.06 10.86
N VAL A 175 -2.11 -18.89 11.02
CA VAL A 175 -2.69 -17.80 11.77
C VAL A 175 -3.69 -17.06 10.88
N LEU A 176 -4.96 -17.12 11.27
CA LEU A 176 -6.06 -16.42 10.62
C LEU A 176 -6.84 -15.59 11.64
N LEU A 177 -6.85 -14.28 11.42
CA LEU A 177 -7.53 -13.26 12.20
C LEU A 177 -8.87 -12.89 11.55
N PRO A 178 -9.83 -12.39 12.34
CA PRO A 178 -11.07 -11.88 11.78
C PRO A 178 -10.82 -10.71 10.81
N TRP A 179 -11.40 -10.76 9.61
CA TRP A 179 -11.27 -9.69 8.62
C TRP A 179 -11.72 -8.31 9.15
N SER A 180 -12.70 -8.28 10.06
CA SER A 180 -13.15 -7.04 10.70
C SER A 180 -12.05 -6.35 11.52
N LEU A 181 -11.16 -7.11 12.16
CA LEU A 181 -10.01 -6.57 12.88
C LEU A 181 -9.02 -5.93 11.91
N TYR A 182 -8.72 -6.62 10.81
CA TYR A 182 -7.87 -6.10 9.73
C TYR A 182 -8.43 -4.80 9.13
N ALA A 183 -9.72 -4.77 8.79
CA ALA A 183 -10.39 -3.58 8.27
C ALA A 183 -10.37 -2.41 9.27
N ALA A 184 -10.57 -2.69 10.57
CA ALA A 184 -10.50 -1.67 11.61
C ALA A 184 -9.08 -1.08 11.74
N VAL A 185 -8.04 -1.91 11.67
CA VAL A 185 -6.64 -1.46 11.67
C VAL A 185 -6.36 -0.56 10.46
N LEU A 186 -6.78 -0.96 9.26
CA LEU A 186 -6.59 -0.14 8.06
C LEU A 186 -7.33 1.20 8.18
N ALA A 187 -8.58 1.20 8.66
CA ALA A 187 -9.33 2.42 8.90
C ALA A 187 -8.62 3.35 9.90
N ALA A 188 -8.06 2.80 10.98
CA ALA A 188 -7.28 3.57 11.95
C ALA A 188 -6.01 4.16 11.33
N LEU A 189 -5.33 3.43 10.43
CA LEU A 189 -4.17 3.94 9.69
C LEU A 189 -4.55 5.06 8.72
N VAL A 190 -5.68 4.96 8.01
CA VAL A 190 -6.21 6.06 7.17
C VAL A 190 -6.50 7.30 8.03
N ALA A 191 -7.12 7.13 9.20
CA ALA A 191 -7.36 8.22 10.13
C ALA A 191 -6.05 8.87 10.61
N LEU A 192 -5.02 8.07 10.89
CA LEU A 192 -3.69 8.54 11.26
C LEU A 192 -3.04 9.37 10.13
N VAL A 193 -3.16 8.94 8.88
CA VAL A 193 -2.72 9.72 7.70
C VAL A 193 -3.41 11.07 7.69
N GLY A 194 -4.73 11.10 7.89
CA GLY A 194 -5.51 12.34 7.95
C GLY A 194 -5.07 13.27 9.08
N ALA A 195 -4.86 12.74 10.28
CA ALA A 195 -4.39 13.50 11.43
C ALA A 195 -3.03 14.15 11.17
N ARG A 196 -2.11 13.45 10.49
CA ARG A 196 -0.78 13.97 10.13
C ARG A 196 -0.86 15.04 9.04
N ASP A 197 -1.63 14.81 7.98
CA ASP A 197 -1.86 15.80 6.93
C ASP A 197 -2.43 17.11 7.50
N LEU A 198 -3.36 17.03 8.46
CA LEU A 198 -3.91 18.19 9.15
C LEU A 198 -2.86 18.93 10.00
N ARG A 199 -2.01 18.20 10.73
CA ARG A 199 -0.92 18.79 11.53
C ARG A 199 0.10 19.51 10.64
N GLU A 200 0.53 18.91 9.54
CA GLU A 200 1.47 19.51 8.58
C GLU A 200 0.90 20.79 7.95
N ARG A 201 -0.38 20.78 7.56
CA ARG A 201 -1.06 21.97 7.01
C ARG A 201 -1.18 23.11 8.03
N ARG A 202 -1.49 22.79 9.29
CA ARG A 202 -1.56 23.78 10.38
C ARG A 202 -0.19 24.41 10.65
N ALA A 203 0.88 23.60 10.69
CA ALA A 203 2.24 24.08 10.89
C ALA A 203 2.74 25.00 9.76
N ALA A 204 2.30 24.77 8.51
CA ALA A 204 2.69 25.59 7.36
C ALA A 204 1.93 26.94 7.24
N ARG A 205 0.80 27.11 7.93
CA ARG A 205 -0.06 28.30 7.86
C ARG A 205 0.57 29.58 8.45
N PRO A 206 1.24 29.57 9.63
CA PRO A 206 1.87 30.78 10.19
C PRO A 206 3.08 31.28 9.37
N ALA A 207 3.85 30.39 8.74
CA ALA A 207 5.01 30.76 7.92
C ALA A 207 4.63 31.53 6.63
N ARG A 208 3.41 31.34 6.12
CA ARG A 208 2.91 32.04 4.92
C ARG A 208 2.31 33.42 5.24
N ALA A 209 1.76 33.60 6.44
CA ALA A 209 1.19 34.88 6.87
C ALA A 209 2.26 35.95 7.15
N LEU A 210 3.47 35.54 7.54
CA LEU A 210 4.61 36.44 7.75
C LEU A 210 5.26 36.92 6.45
N ARG A 211 5.32 36.09 5.39
CA ARG A 211 5.90 36.49 4.08
C ARG A 211 5.05 37.46 3.26
N VAL A 212 3.78 37.63 3.59
CA VAL A 212 2.88 38.55 2.87
C VAL A 212 2.93 39.97 3.46
N ARG A 213 3.62 40.16 4.60
CA ARG A 213 3.68 41.43 5.33
C ARG A 213 5.00 42.19 5.21
N GLU A 214 5.84 41.91 4.22
CA GLU A 214 6.92 42.84 3.86
C GLU A 214 6.42 43.78 2.77
N PRO A 215 5.98 45.01 3.11
CA PRO A 215 5.82 46.07 2.12
C PRO A 215 7.22 46.51 1.63
N VAL A 216 7.34 46.66 0.31
CA VAL A 216 8.41 47.42 -0.36
C VAL A 216 8.20 48.91 -0.09
#